data_AF-A0A377GDD9-F1
#
_entry.id   AF-A0A377GDD9-F1
#
_cell.length_a   1.000
_cell.length_b   1.000
_cell.length_c   1.000
_cell.angle_alpha   90.00
_cell.angle_beta   90.00
_cell.angle_gamma   90.00
#
_symmetry.space_group_name_H-M   'P 1'
#
loop_
_entity.id
_entity.type
_entity.pdbx_description
1 polymer ?
#
loop_
_entity_poly.entity_id
_entity_poly.type
_entity_poly.pdbx_seq_one_letter_code
_entity_poly.pdbx_strand_id
1 'polypeptide(L)'
;MWFTFAIFAAILWGFNYALAEKILNSISPITLLALEMIMGALLFGCISFFTTLKRDVELLTSDSNLLLITVAEIAIVLIASYFISASINLKNATIAGIVELTYPLFTIIFTWFLFNQAHVNLSVIIGGVLIFAGVIVIGLA
;
A
#
# COMPACT_ATOMS: atom_id res chain seq x y z
N MET A 1 -14.12 3.41 -14.69
CA MET A 1 -13.95 2.09 -14.05
C MET A 1 -12.77 2.09 -13.09
N TRP A 2 -11.54 2.44 -13.50
CA TRP A 2 -10.39 2.51 -12.58
C TRP A 2 -10.58 3.46 -11.38
N PHE A 3 -11.17 4.64 -11.62
CA PHE A 3 -11.44 5.61 -10.56
C PHE A 3 -12.38 5.05 -9.48
N THR A 4 -13.39 4.29 -9.89
CA THR A 4 -14.32 3.62 -8.96
C THR A 4 -13.57 2.63 -8.06
N PHE A 5 -12.68 1.80 -8.61
CA PHE A 5 -11.85 0.90 -7.80
C PHE A 5 -10.93 1.66 -6.84
N ALA A 6 -10.33 2.76 -7.28
CA ALA A 6 -9.48 3.60 -6.42
C ALA A 6 -10.25 4.20 -5.24
N ILE A 7 -11.48 4.68 -5.47
CA ILE A 7 -12.34 5.21 -4.38
C ILE A 7 -12.73 4.10 -3.40
N PHE A 8 -13.15 2.92 -3.89
CA PHE A 8 -13.44 1.79 -3.00
C PHE A 8 -12.22 1.35 -2.20
N ALA A 9 -11.03 1.32 -2.83
CA ALA A 9 -9.79 1.02 -2.13
C ALA A 9 -9.53 2.04 -1.01
N ALA A 10 -9.69 3.34 -1.27
CA ALA A 10 -9.51 4.38 -0.25
C ALA A 10 -10.49 4.22 0.93
N ILE A 11 -11.76 3.90 0.65
CA ILE A 11 -12.77 3.63 1.69
C ILE A 11 -12.37 2.41 2.53
N LEU A 12 -11.97 1.31 1.87
CA LEU A 12 -11.61 0.07 2.54
C LEU A 12 -10.32 0.20 3.36
N TRP A 13 -9.33 0.95 2.89
CA TRP A 13 -8.12 1.27 3.66
C TRP A 13 -8.45 2.09 4.91
N GLY A 14 -9.29 3.13 4.79
CA GLY A 14 -9.74 3.89 5.95
C GLY A 14 -10.48 3.04 6.98
N PHE A 15 -11.36 2.13 6.52
CA PHE A 15 -12.04 1.19 7.41
C PHE A 15 -11.09 0.15 8.02
N ASN A 16 -10.13 -0.36 7.24
CA ASN A 16 -9.09 -1.27 7.73
C ASN A 16 -8.30 -0.63 8.88
N TYR A 17 -7.87 0.63 8.77
CA TYR A 17 -7.13 1.29 9.83
C TYR A 17 -7.94 1.49 11.10
N ALA A 18 -9.22 1.87 10.97
CA ALA A 18 -10.11 1.98 12.13
C ALA A 18 -10.28 0.63 12.86
N LEU A 19 -10.37 -0.48 12.13
CA LEU A 19 -10.39 -1.82 12.72
C LEU A 19 -9.04 -2.20 13.32
N ALA A 20 -7.94 -1.91 12.60
CA ALA A 20 -6.58 -2.21 13.04
C ALA A 20 -6.28 -1.53 14.37
N GLU A 21 -6.61 -0.24 14.55
CA GLU A 21 -6.42 0.46 15.84
C GLU A 21 -7.11 -0.28 16.99
N LYS A 22 -8.35 -0.73 16.80
CA LYS A 22 -9.08 -1.48 17.83
C LYS A 22 -8.43 -2.83 18.13
N ILE A 23 -7.98 -3.56 17.09
CA ILE A 23 -7.39 -4.89 17.21
C ILE A 23 -5.99 -4.82 17.85
N LEU A 24 -5.20 -3.82 17.47
CA LEU A 24 -3.83 -3.60 17.93
C LEU A 24 -3.73 -3.21 19.40
N ASN A 25 -4.85 -2.82 20.03
CA ASN A 25 -4.93 -2.71 21.49
C ASN A 25 -4.92 -4.08 22.20
N SER A 26 -5.19 -5.16 21.47
CA SER A 26 -5.31 -6.52 22.01
C SER A 26 -4.20 -7.47 21.55
N ILE A 27 -3.72 -7.30 20.31
CA ILE A 27 -2.69 -8.18 19.72
C ILE A 27 -1.57 -7.36 19.08
N SER A 28 -0.40 -7.99 18.90
CA SER A 28 0.75 -7.33 18.29
C SER A 28 0.54 -7.03 16.79
N PRO A 29 1.18 -5.98 16.24
CA PRO A 29 1.17 -5.70 14.80
C PRO A 29 1.59 -6.89 13.94
N ILE A 30 2.63 -7.62 14.35
CA ILE A 30 3.14 -8.78 13.61
C ILE A 30 2.09 -9.89 13.56
N THR A 31 1.38 -10.14 14.67
CA THR A 31 0.33 -11.16 14.72
C THR A 31 -0.84 -10.80 13.80
N LEU A 32 -1.30 -9.54 13.83
CA LEU A 32 -2.37 -9.08 12.94
C LEU A 32 -1.97 -9.25 11.47
N LEU A 33 -0.78 -8.77 11.10
CA LEU A 33 -0.26 -8.88 9.74
C LEU A 33 -0.12 -10.33 9.29
N ALA A 34 0.38 -11.22 10.15
CA ALA A 34 0.47 -12.64 9.81
C ALA A 34 -0.90 -13.25 9.47
N LEU A 35 -1.94 -12.91 10.24
CA LEU A 35 -3.30 -13.37 9.96
C LEU A 35 -3.84 -12.81 8.64
N GLU A 36 -3.63 -11.52 8.37
CA GLU A 36 -4.03 -10.88 7.11
C GLU A 36 -3.32 -11.53 5.90
N MET A 37 -2.02 -11.77 5.99
CA MET A 37 -1.23 -12.38 4.92
C MET A 37 -1.65 -13.83 4.67
N ILE A 38 -1.92 -14.62 5.71
CA ILE A 38 -2.43 -15.99 5.56
C ILE A 38 -3.79 -15.98 4.85
N MET A 39 -4.71 -15.14 5.30
CA MET A 39 -6.05 -15.05 4.69
C MET A 39 -5.99 -14.54 3.25
N GLY A 40 -5.14 -13.54 2.98
CA GLY A 40 -4.90 -13.02 1.64
C GLY A 40 -4.29 -14.07 0.71
N ALA A 41 -3.28 -14.80 1.17
CA ALA A 41 -2.65 -15.88 0.41
C ALA A 41 -3.64 -17.00 0.06
N LEU A 42 -4.49 -17.40 1.01
CA LEU A 42 -5.53 -18.40 0.76
C LEU A 42 -6.56 -17.90 -0.27
N LEU A 43 -7.09 -16.69 -0.09
CA LEU A 43 -8.12 -16.13 -0.96
C LEU A 43 -7.58 -15.90 -2.39
N PHE A 44 -6.51 -15.12 -2.52
CA PHE A 44 -5.95 -14.75 -3.82
C PHE A 44 -5.18 -15.89 -4.47
N GLY A 45 -4.55 -16.77 -3.68
CA GLY A 45 -3.93 -17.99 -4.19
C GLY A 45 -4.96 -18.93 -4.80
N CYS A 46 -6.11 -19.13 -4.15
CA CYS A 46 -7.21 -19.92 -4.69
C CYS A 46 -7.75 -19.32 -6.00
N ILE A 47 -8.06 -18.02 -6.01
CA ILE A 47 -8.55 -17.34 -7.22
C ILE A 47 -7.53 -17.42 -8.35
N SER A 48 -6.25 -17.12 -8.08
CA SER A 48 -5.19 -17.14 -9.08
C SER A 48 -4.98 -18.54 -9.65
N PHE A 49 -5.00 -19.58 -8.79
CA PHE A 49 -4.85 -20.98 -9.21
C PHE A 49 -5.86 -21.38 -10.30
N PHE A 50 -7.11 -20.95 -10.18
CA PHE A 50 -8.17 -21.25 -11.15
C PHE A 50 -8.25 -20.27 -12.33
N THR A 51 -7.44 -19.21 -12.36
CA THR A 51 -7.56 -18.15 -13.37
C THR A 51 -6.25 -17.89 -14.12
N THR A 52 -5.19 -17.42 -13.45
CA THR A 52 -4.00 -16.85 -14.11
C THR A 52 -2.68 -17.49 -13.72
N LEU A 53 -2.62 -18.23 -12.61
CA LEU A 53 -1.36 -18.63 -11.95
C LEU A 53 -0.35 -19.29 -12.90
N LYS A 54 -0.80 -20.24 -13.74
CA LYS A 54 0.09 -20.95 -14.66
C LYS A 54 0.83 -20.00 -15.62
N ARG A 55 0.08 -19.06 -16.21
CA ARG A 55 0.63 -18.07 -17.14
C ARG A 55 1.60 -17.13 -16.43
N ASP A 56 1.22 -16.65 -15.25
CA ASP A 56 2.00 -15.65 -14.52
C ASP A 56 3.33 -16.25 -14.00
N VAL A 57 3.31 -17.50 -13.54
CA VAL A 57 4.53 -18.23 -13.15
C VAL A 57 5.45 -18.44 -14.36
N GLU A 58 4.91 -18.82 -15.52
CA GLU A 58 5.71 -18.97 -16.74
C GLU A 58 6.41 -17.65 -17.11
N LEU A 59 5.70 -16.52 -17.04
CA LEU A 59 6.27 -15.19 -17.27
C LEU A 59 7.37 -14.84 -16.26
N LEU A 60 7.13 -15.07 -14.96
CA LEU A 60 8.10 -14.82 -13.91
C LEU A 60 9.36 -15.67 -14.06
N THR A 61 9.24 -16.92 -14.50
CA THR A 61 10.40 -17.80 -14.72
C THR A 61 11.17 -17.45 -16.00
N SER A 62 10.53 -16.79 -16.96
CA SER A 62 11.12 -16.45 -18.26
C SER A 62 11.76 -15.05 -18.29
N ASP A 63 11.32 -14.14 -17.42
CA ASP A 63 11.83 -12.77 -17.31
C ASP A 63 12.41 -12.50 -15.92
N SER A 64 13.74 -12.56 -15.80
CA SER A 64 14.45 -12.35 -14.53
C SER A 64 14.29 -10.93 -13.98
N ASN A 65 14.07 -9.93 -14.83
CA ASN A 65 13.86 -8.55 -14.37
C ASN A 65 12.45 -8.40 -13.79
N LEU A 66 11.44 -9.00 -14.43
CA LEU A 66 10.09 -9.08 -13.87
C LEU A 66 10.09 -9.80 -12.52
N LEU A 67 10.76 -10.95 -12.44
CA LEU A 67 10.90 -11.69 -11.18
C LEU A 67 11.53 -10.83 -10.08
N LEU A 68 12.62 -10.12 -10.39
CA LEU A 68 13.31 -9.26 -9.43
C LEU A 68 12.40 -8.15 -8.91
N ILE A 69 11.67 -7.46 -9.81
CA ILE A 69 10.75 -6.39 -9.43
C ILE A 69 9.58 -6.95 -8.61
N THR A 70 9.06 -8.14 -8.94
CA THR A 70 8.01 -8.80 -8.15
C THR A 70 8.50 -9.17 -6.74
N VAL A 71 9.69 -9.75 -6.61
CA VAL A 71 10.27 -10.08 -5.29
C VAL A 71 10.51 -8.81 -4.47
N ALA A 72 11.00 -7.74 -5.12
CA ALA A 72 11.19 -6.45 -4.46
C ALA A 72 9.85 -5.85 -3.98
N GLU A 73 8.80 -5.90 -4.80
CA GLU A 73 7.46 -5.44 -4.42
C GLU A 73 6.93 -6.20 -3.20
N ILE A 74 7.06 -7.53 -3.18
CA ILE A 74 6.66 -8.37 -2.03
C ILE A 74 7.42 -7.98 -0.76
N ALA A 75 8.73 -7.76 -0.86
CA ALA A 75 9.53 -7.33 0.29
C ALA A 75 9.09 -5.95 0.80
N ILE A 76 8.86 -5.00 -0.12
CA ILE A 76 8.45 -3.64 0.22
C ILE A 76 7.05 -3.62 0.84
N VAL A 77 6.08 -4.38 0.33
CA VAL A 77 4.73 -4.39 0.92
C VAL A 77 4.76 -4.96 2.33
N LEU A 78 5.53 -6.02 2.60
CA LEU A 78 5.67 -6.57 3.96
C LEU A 78 6.28 -5.56 4.94
N ILE A 79 7.32 -4.85 4.50
CA ILE A 79 7.98 -3.82 5.31
C ILE A 79 7.05 -2.63 5.54
N ALA A 80 6.38 -2.15 4.48
CA ALA A 80 5.44 -1.04 4.55
C ALA A 80 4.25 -1.36 5.46
N SER A 81 3.65 -2.55 5.31
CA SER A 81 2.57 -3.05 6.17
C SER A 81 2.99 -3.10 7.64
N TYR A 82 4.22 -3.53 7.93
CA TYR A 82 4.75 -3.46 9.30
C TYR A 82 4.81 -2.02 9.83
N PHE A 83 5.37 -1.08 9.07
CA PHE A 83 5.52 0.30 9.52
C PHE A 83 4.17 1.00 9.74
N ILE A 84 3.19 0.79 8.85
CA ILE A 84 1.86 1.38 9.04
C ILE A 84 1.18 0.77 10.27
N SER A 85 1.13 -0.55 10.42
CA SER A 85 0.53 -1.18 11.60
C SER A 85 1.24 -0.81 12.91
N ALA A 86 2.57 -0.71 12.90
CA ALA A 86 3.34 -0.24 14.05
C ALA A 86 3.01 1.22 14.38
N SER A 87 2.91 2.10 13.38
CA SER A 87 2.56 3.51 13.61
C SER A 87 1.15 3.70 14.17
N ILE A 88 0.19 2.89 13.71
CA ILE A 88 -1.18 2.85 14.25
C ILE A 88 -1.14 2.42 15.72
N ASN A 89 -0.40 1.35 16.03
CA ASN A 89 -0.26 0.84 17.39
C ASN A 89 0.42 1.83 18.35
N LEU A 90 1.41 2.60 17.88
CA LEU A 90 2.13 3.57 18.68
C LEU A 90 1.38 4.90 18.89
N LYS A 91 0.42 5.23 18.00
CA LYS A 91 -0.29 6.51 18.03
C LYS A 91 -1.81 6.34 17.94
N ASN A 92 -2.34 6.24 16.73
CA ASN A 92 -3.73 5.91 16.39
C ASN A 92 -3.87 5.87 14.86
N ALA A 93 -4.97 5.30 14.36
CA ALA A 93 -5.23 5.17 12.92
C ALA A 93 -5.34 6.51 12.21
N THR A 94 -5.92 7.52 12.85
CA THR A 94 -6.17 8.82 12.22
C THR A 94 -4.86 9.50 11.83
N ILE A 95 -3.97 9.72 12.80
CA ILE A 95 -2.69 10.40 12.56
C ILE A 95 -1.77 9.55 11.67
N ALA A 96 -1.70 8.24 11.92
CA ALA A 96 -0.91 7.32 11.08
C ALA A 96 -1.35 7.34 9.62
N GLY A 97 -2.66 7.20 9.36
CA GLY A 97 -3.21 7.21 8.01
C GLY A 97 -3.05 8.58 7.31
N ILE A 98 -3.22 9.69 8.04
CA ILE A 98 -2.99 11.03 7.47
C ILE A 98 -1.54 11.21 7.04
N VAL A 99 -0.57 10.84 7.89
CA VAL A 99 0.85 10.94 7.53
C VAL A 99 1.17 10.02 6.35
N GLU A 100 0.60 8.83 6.32
CA GLU A 100 0.77 7.88 5.22
C GLU A 100 0.27 8.45 3.88
N LEU A 101 -0.80 9.25 3.84
CA LEU A 101 -1.31 9.89 2.62
C LEU A 101 -0.30 10.77 1.88
N THR A 102 0.90 10.98 2.41
CA THR A 102 2.04 11.55 1.67
C THR A 102 2.65 10.60 0.64
N TYR A 103 2.35 9.29 0.67
CA TYR A 103 2.89 8.28 -0.25
C TYR A 103 2.75 8.62 -1.75
N PRO A 104 1.69 9.31 -2.25
CA PRO A 104 1.59 9.66 -3.66
C PRO A 104 2.77 10.51 -4.15
N LEU A 105 3.35 11.36 -3.28
CA LEU A 105 4.56 12.13 -3.60
C LEU A 105 5.74 11.21 -3.87
N PHE A 106 5.94 10.22 -3.00
CA PHE A 106 7.00 9.24 -3.15
C PHE A 106 6.77 8.35 -4.38
N THR A 107 5.52 7.96 -4.67
CA THR A 107 5.16 7.22 -5.89
C THR A 107 5.56 8.00 -7.15
N ILE A 108 5.29 9.31 -7.20
CA ILE A 108 5.70 10.15 -8.33
C ILE A 108 7.23 10.18 -8.48
N ILE A 109 7.96 10.35 -7.38
CA ILE A 109 9.43 10.38 -7.37
C ILE A 109 9.99 9.05 -7.87
N PHE A 110 9.53 7.92 -7.33
CA PHE A 110 10.05 6.60 -7.70
C PHE A 110 9.67 6.19 -9.13
N THR A 111 8.47 6.51 -9.58
CA THR A 111 8.06 6.21 -10.97
C THR A 111 8.83 7.02 -12.00
N TRP A 112 9.13 8.29 -11.69
CA TRP A 112 9.99 9.12 -12.51
C TRP A 112 11.45 8.64 -12.48
N PHE A 113 12.02 8.43 -11.28
CA PHE A 113 13.45 8.12 -11.11
C PHE A 113 13.83 6.69 -11.51
N LEU A 114 13.05 5.68 -11.13
CA LEU A 114 13.39 4.27 -11.33
C LEU A 114 12.87 3.71 -12.65
N PHE A 115 11.70 4.17 -13.12
CA PHE A 115 11.04 3.62 -14.31
C PHE A 115 11.00 4.58 -15.49
N ASN A 116 11.58 5.78 -15.35
CA ASN A 116 11.59 6.84 -16.36
C ASN A 116 10.18 7.16 -16.90
N GLN A 117 9.15 6.97 -16.07
CA GLN A 117 7.76 7.26 -16.43
C GLN A 117 7.43 8.69 -16.03
N ALA A 118 7.54 9.62 -16.97
CA ALA A 118 7.24 11.02 -16.74
C ALA A 118 5.73 11.29 -16.79
N HIS A 119 5.04 11.00 -15.69
CA HIS A 119 3.68 11.50 -15.44
C HIS A 119 3.69 12.85 -14.69
N VAL A 120 4.89 13.40 -14.45
CA VAL A 120 5.08 14.67 -13.72
C VAL A 120 4.69 15.83 -14.62
N ASN A 121 3.57 16.47 -14.29
CA ASN A 121 3.16 17.74 -14.88
C ASN A 121 2.85 18.75 -13.77
N LEU A 122 2.60 20.01 -14.15
CA LEU A 122 2.34 21.08 -13.20
C LEU A 122 1.17 20.78 -12.26
N SER A 123 0.11 20.14 -12.76
CA SER A 123 -1.05 19.74 -11.96
C SER A 123 -0.70 18.71 -10.89
N VAL A 124 0.16 17.74 -11.23
CA VAL A 124 0.66 16.72 -10.28
C VAL A 124 1.50 17.36 -9.18
N ILE A 125 2.35 18.33 -9.53
CA ILE A 125 3.16 19.07 -8.55
C ILE A 125 2.26 19.88 -7.62
N ILE A 126 1.30 20.65 -8.16
CA ILE A 126 0.36 21.45 -7.36
C ILE A 126 -0.46 20.54 -6.44
N GLY A 127 -1.04 19.47 -6.98
CA GLY A 127 -1.81 18.49 -6.20
C GLY A 127 -0.99 17.85 -5.10
N GLY A 128 0.26 17.48 -5.39
CA GLY A 128 1.19 16.95 -4.40
C GLY A 128 1.47 17.92 -3.25
N VAL A 129 1.72 19.19 -3.56
CA VAL A 129 1.91 20.23 -2.53
C VAL A 129 0.67 20.40 -1.67
N LEU A 130 -0.53 20.36 -2.27
CA LEU A 130 -1.80 20.44 -1.54
C LEU A 130 -2.03 19.23 -0.63
N ILE A 131 -1.68 18.02 -1.07
CA ILE A 131 -1.71 16.82 -0.22
C ILE A 131 -0.79 17.03 0.99
N PHE A 132 0.46 17.44 0.76
CA PHE A 132 1.42 17.66 1.84
C PHE A 132 0.95 18.72 2.84
N ALA A 133 0.42 19.84 2.34
CA ALA A 133 -0.15 20.89 3.17
C ALA A 133 -1.35 20.38 3.99
N GLY A 134 -2.25 19.61 3.38
CA GLY A 134 -3.38 19.00 4.07
C GLY A 134 -2.93 18.04 5.18
N VAL A 135 -1.92 17.21 4.92
CA VAL A 135 -1.33 16.31 5.92
C VAL A 135 -0.76 17.09 7.11
N ILE A 136 -0.02 18.19 6.86
CA ILE A 136 0.51 19.03 7.94
C ILE A 136 -0.62 19.65 8.77
N VAL A 137 -1.63 20.22 8.11
CA VAL A 137 -2.75 20.88 8.80
C VAL A 137 -3.49 19.91 9.72
N ILE A 138 -3.78 18.69 9.26
CA ILE A 138 -4.51 17.72 10.06
C ILE A 138 -3.58 17.04 11.07
N GLY A 139 -2.32 16.79 10.73
CA GLY A 139 -1.35 16.15 11.61
C GLY A 139 -0.92 17.01 12.82
N LEU A 140 -1.11 18.32 12.75
CA LEU A 140 -0.88 19.26 13.86
C LEU A 140 -2.10 19.42 14.78
N ALA A 141 -3.27 18.88 14.41
CA ALA A 141 -4.49 18.91 15.23
C ALA A 141 -4.49 17.82 16.30
#